data_AF-A0A9D2HPE7-F1
#
_entry.id   AF-A0A9D2HPE7-F1
#
_cell.length_a   1.000
_cell.length_b   1.000
_cell.length_c   1.000
_cell.angle_alpha   90.00
_cell.angle_beta   90.00
_cell.angle_gamma   90.00
#
_symmetry.space_group_name_H-M   'P 1'
#
loop_
_entity.id
_entity.type
_entity.pdbx_description
1 polymer ?
#
loop_
_entity_poly.entity_id
_entity_poly.type
_entity_poly.pdbx_seq_one_letter_code
_entity_poly.pdbx_strand_id
1 'polypeptide(L)'
;MKREVDGLRARILERHASVHAFCRAHPELKRATVYLVLSGRYPGNAGRQAARIRAALAGEREAHAEAADGHGPQRVEREAVVETLHRIRCEHCRRLDRRDCMACRNQTEREGKELFTRLFQEKCA
;
A
#
# COMPACT_ATOMS: atom_id res chain seq x y z
N MET A 1 -0.66 -31.71 10.06
CA MET A 1 0.14 -30.59 10.61
C MET A 1 1.05 -29.90 9.58
N LYS A 2 2.06 -30.55 8.98
CA LYS A 2 3.06 -29.89 8.10
C LYS A 2 2.42 -29.12 6.92
N ARG A 3 1.44 -29.72 6.22
CA ARG A 3 0.68 -29.07 5.13
C ARG A 3 -0.10 -27.82 5.54
N GLU A 4 -0.63 -27.78 6.77
CA GLU A 4 -1.36 -26.59 7.27
C GLU A 4 -0.43 -25.44 7.62
N VAL A 5 0.81 -25.76 8.02
CA VAL A 5 1.84 -24.79 8.39
C VAL A 5 2.52 -24.22 7.13
N ASP A 6 2.77 -25.07 6.13
CA ASP A 6 3.30 -24.65 4.83
C ASP A 6 2.33 -23.69 4.11
N GLY A 7 1.02 -23.96 4.19
CA GLY A 7 -0.01 -23.05 3.69
C GLY A 7 -0.09 -21.73 4.46
N LEU A 8 0.20 -21.72 5.77
CA LEU A 8 0.22 -20.48 6.57
C LEU A 8 1.40 -19.59 6.20
N ARG A 9 2.58 -20.17 5.94
CA ARG A 9 3.75 -19.43 5.48
C ARG A 9 3.52 -18.82 4.10
N ALA A 10 2.93 -19.57 3.17
CA ALA A 10 2.59 -19.07 1.84
C ALA A 10 1.67 -17.84 1.91
N ARG A 11 0.59 -17.94 2.72
CA ARG A 11 -0.36 -16.82 2.93
C ARG A 11 0.26 -15.56 3.54
N ILE A 12 1.30 -15.70 4.37
CA ILE A 12 2.06 -14.55 4.87
C ILE A 12 2.84 -13.90 3.72
N LEU A 13 3.51 -14.71 2.91
CA LEU A 13 4.38 -14.23 1.83
C LEU A 13 3.60 -13.67 0.63
N GLU A 14 2.33 -14.04 0.46
CA GLU A 14 1.43 -13.40 -0.50
C GLU A 14 1.20 -11.90 -0.22
N ARG A 15 1.38 -11.47 1.03
CA ARG A 15 1.04 -10.10 1.48
C ARG A 15 2.22 -9.32 2.01
N HIS A 16 3.26 -10.01 2.48
CA HIS A 16 4.43 -9.43 3.11
C HIS A 16 5.70 -9.91 2.40
N ALA A 17 6.62 -8.98 2.12
CA ALA A 17 7.89 -9.29 1.45
C ALA A 17 8.73 -10.36 2.18
N SER A 18 8.49 -10.56 3.49
CA SER A 18 9.06 -11.66 4.27
C SER A 18 8.25 -11.92 5.54
N VAL A 19 8.46 -13.08 6.17
CA VAL A 19 7.95 -13.36 7.53
C VAL A 19 8.43 -12.31 8.55
N HIS A 20 9.62 -11.74 8.32
CA HIS A 20 10.14 -10.67 9.15
C HIS A 20 9.30 -9.38 9.03
N ALA A 21 8.94 -9.01 7.79
CA ALA A 21 8.08 -7.86 7.52
C ALA A 21 6.70 -8.04 8.17
N PHE A 22 6.13 -9.23 8.09
CA PHE A 22 4.89 -9.58 8.80
C PHE A 22 5.01 -9.38 10.33
N CYS A 23 6.10 -9.86 10.95
CA CYS A 23 6.31 -9.66 12.38
C CYS A 23 6.53 -8.18 12.76
N ARG A 24 7.00 -7.35 11.84
CA ARG A 24 7.13 -5.90 12.04
C ARG A 24 5.77 -5.18 11.96
N ALA A 25 4.88 -5.65 11.08
CA ALA A 25 3.51 -5.14 10.96
C ALA A 25 2.63 -5.56 12.15
N HIS A 26 2.90 -6.72 12.77
CA HIS A 26 2.15 -7.27 13.90
C HIS A 26 2.99 -7.39 15.18
N PRO A 27 3.30 -6.29 15.87
CA PRO A 27 4.10 -6.31 17.11
C PRO A 27 3.44 -7.09 18.26
N GLU A 28 2.13 -7.27 18.24
CA GLU A 28 1.36 -8.11 19.18
C GLU A 28 1.67 -9.61 19.06
N LEU A 29 2.28 -10.04 17.94
CA LEU A 29 2.76 -11.39 17.71
C LEU A 29 4.26 -11.46 17.99
N LYS A 30 4.64 -12.27 18.98
CA LYS A 30 6.07 -12.48 19.30
C LYS A 30 6.77 -13.17 18.13
N ARG A 31 7.77 -12.49 17.53
CA ARG A 31 8.56 -12.98 16.40
C ARG A 31 9.04 -14.43 16.57
N ALA A 32 9.66 -14.74 17.71
CA ALA A 32 10.16 -16.10 18.00
C ALA A 32 9.03 -17.15 17.95
N THR A 33 7.85 -16.82 18.47
CA THR A 33 6.67 -17.69 18.42
C THR A 33 6.21 -17.92 16.99
N VAL A 34 6.16 -16.88 16.15
CA VAL A 34 5.78 -17.00 14.73
C VAL A 34 6.72 -17.96 14.00
N TYR A 35 8.03 -17.79 14.10
CA TYR A 35 9.01 -18.68 13.45
C TYR A 35 8.94 -20.13 13.97
N LEU A 36 8.73 -20.32 15.27
CA LEU A 36 8.59 -21.67 15.84
C LEU A 36 7.31 -22.36 15.36
N VAL A 37 6.19 -21.64 15.26
CA VAL A 37 4.93 -22.16 14.74
C VAL A 37 5.05 -22.49 13.25
N LEU A 38 5.63 -21.59 12.45
CA LEU A 38 5.87 -21.79 11.02
C LEU A 38 6.87 -22.90 10.71
N SER A 39 7.77 -23.23 11.63
CA SER A 39 8.68 -24.38 11.49
C SER A 39 8.12 -25.68 12.07
N GLY A 40 6.91 -25.65 12.65
CA GLY A 40 6.29 -26.81 13.30
C GLY A 40 6.98 -27.26 14.59
N ARG A 41 7.88 -26.43 15.15
CA ARG A 41 8.69 -26.73 16.34
C ARG A 41 8.24 -25.98 17.60
N TYR A 42 7.07 -25.36 17.56
CA TYR A 42 6.56 -24.64 18.73
C TYR A 42 6.15 -25.64 19.82
N PRO A 43 6.76 -25.57 21.03
CA PRO A 43 6.54 -26.56 22.08
C PRO A 43 5.20 -26.37 22.82
N GLY A 44 4.55 -25.21 22.66
CA GLY A 44 3.25 -24.93 23.26
C GLY A 44 2.08 -25.31 22.34
N ASN A 45 0.91 -24.75 22.62
CA ASN A 45 -0.27 -24.97 21.78
C ASN A 45 -0.13 -24.30 20.41
N ALA A 46 0.42 -25.04 19.45
CA ALA A 46 0.68 -24.59 18.09
C ALA A 46 -0.62 -24.23 17.35
N GLY A 47 -1.72 -24.98 17.59
CA GLY A 47 -3.02 -24.69 16.98
C GLY A 47 -3.56 -23.32 17.38
N ARG A 48 -3.47 -22.97 18.68
CA ARG A 48 -3.87 -21.66 19.19
C ARG A 48 -3.04 -20.53 18.59
N GLN A 49 -1.72 -20.69 18.49
CA GLN A 49 -0.87 -19.66 17.90
C GLN A 49 -1.07 -19.55 16.39
N ALA A 50 -1.26 -20.66 15.68
CA ALA A 50 -1.61 -20.65 14.27
C ALA A 50 -2.96 -19.93 14.04
N ALA A 51 -3.95 -20.15 14.91
CA ALA A 51 -5.22 -19.42 14.86
C ALA A 51 -5.03 -17.90 15.05
N ARG A 52 -4.16 -17.47 15.98
CA ARG A 52 -3.83 -16.05 16.16
C ARG A 52 -3.13 -15.44 14.94
N ILE A 53 -2.20 -16.17 14.32
CA ILE A 53 -1.53 -15.72 13.09
C ILE A 53 -2.55 -15.61 11.94
N ARG A 54 -3.47 -16.58 11.82
CA ARG A 54 -4.56 -16.51 10.83
C ARG A 54 -5.52 -15.35 11.10
N ALA A 55 -5.82 -15.06 12.36
CA ALA A 55 -6.67 -13.95 12.75
C ALA A 55 -6.02 -12.61 12.41
N ALA A 56 -4.70 -12.45 12.62
CA ALA A 56 -3.96 -11.27 12.18
C ALA A 56 -4.04 -11.08 10.65
N LEU A 57 -3.83 -12.16 9.88
CA LEU A 57 -4.00 -12.13 8.41
C LEU A 57 -5.45 -11.87 7.96
N ALA A 58 -6.45 -12.29 8.74
CA ALA A 58 -7.86 -12.05 8.45
C ALA A 58 -8.26 -10.60 8.78
N GLY A 59 -7.82 -10.07 9.91
CA GLY A 59 -8.00 -8.66 10.29
C GLY A 59 -7.30 -7.72 9.30
N GLU A 60 -6.13 -8.08 8.77
CA GLU A 60 -5.56 -7.38 7.62
C GLU A 60 -6.45 -7.47 6.39
N ARG A 61 -7.08 -8.62 6.11
CA ARG A 61 -7.98 -8.75 4.96
C ARG A 61 -9.23 -7.88 5.12
N GLU A 62 -9.75 -7.76 6.34
CA GLU A 62 -10.89 -6.92 6.67
C GLU A 62 -10.49 -5.45 6.64
N ALA A 63 -9.36 -5.04 7.20
CA ALA A 63 -8.83 -3.69 7.08
C ALA A 63 -8.45 -3.33 5.63
N HIS A 64 -7.95 -4.29 4.84
CA HIS A 64 -7.72 -4.12 3.41
C HIS A 64 -9.01 -4.19 2.60
N ALA A 65 -10.06 -4.86 3.07
CA ALA A 65 -11.37 -4.86 2.43
C ALA A 65 -12.10 -3.56 2.74
N GLU A 66 -12.06 -3.05 3.98
CA GLU A 66 -12.54 -1.73 4.36
C GLU A 66 -11.70 -0.61 3.72
N ALA A 67 -10.38 -0.80 3.58
CA ALA A 67 -9.57 0.08 2.76
C ALA A 67 -9.88 -0.09 1.28
N ALA A 68 -10.16 -1.29 0.76
CA ALA A 68 -10.55 -1.50 -0.64
C ALA A 68 -11.97 -1.01 -0.94
N ASP A 69 -12.86 -0.98 0.06
CA ASP A 69 -14.19 -0.38 0.04
C ASP A 69 -14.08 1.15 0.25
N GLY A 70 -13.01 1.60 0.92
CA GLY A 70 -12.50 2.98 0.91
C GLY A 70 -11.72 3.34 -0.36
N HIS A 71 -11.49 2.38 -1.25
CA HIS A 71 -10.98 2.53 -2.61
C HIS A 71 -11.95 1.87 -3.60
N GLY A 72 -13.25 2.19 -3.51
CA GLY A 72 -13.96 2.50 -4.75
C GLY A 72 -13.08 3.45 -5.58
N PRO A 73 -13.05 3.37 -6.92
CA PRO A 73 -12.03 4.00 -7.77
C PRO A 73 -11.67 5.35 -7.19
N GLN A 74 -10.45 5.48 -6.63
CA GLN A 74 -10.07 6.68 -5.91
C GLN A 74 -10.33 7.80 -6.89
N ARG A 75 -11.34 8.64 -6.61
CA ARG A 75 -11.76 9.69 -7.52
C ARG A 75 -10.65 10.72 -7.47
N VAL A 76 -9.63 10.47 -8.28
CA VAL A 76 -8.60 11.45 -8.56
C VAL A 76 -9.35 12.58 -9.24
N GLU A 77 -9.39 13.74 -8.60
CA GLU A 77 -9.98 14.92 -9.20
C GLU A 77 -8.95 15.59 -10.10
N ARG A 78 -9.41 16.15 -11.22
CA ARG A 78 -8.56 16.81 -12.23
C ARG A 78 -7.68 17.88 -11.60
N GLU A 79 -8.25 18.64 -10.68
CA GLU A 79 -7.62 19.74 -9.97
C GLU A 79 -6.50 19.24 -9.05
N ALA A 80 -6.70 18.10 -8.38
CA ALA A 80 -5.69 17.51 -7.50
C ALA A 80 -4.42 17.11 -8.26
N VAL A 81 -4.56 16.62 -9.50
CA VAL A 81 -3.41 16.31 -10.38
C VAL A 81 -2.64 17.58 -10.73
N VAL A 82 -3.35 18.63 -11.14
CA VAL A 82 -2.76 19.93 -11.49
C VAL A 82 -2.01 20.54 -10.30
N GLU A 83 -2.65 20.61 -9.13
CA GLU A 83 -2.07 21.22 -7.95
C GLU A 83 -0.84 20.47 -7.46
N THR A 84 -0.90 19.13 -7.46
CA THR A 84 0.22 18.30 -7.04
C THR A 84 1.42 18.45 -7.98
N LEU A 85 1.20 18.42 -9.31
CA LEU A 85 2.27 18.64 -10.29
C LEU A 85 2.89 20.03 -10.17
N HIS A 86 2.06 21.06 -9.96
CA HIS A 86 2.54 22.41 -9.78
C HIS A 86 3.38 22.56 -8.51
N ARG A 87 2.97 21.95 -7.38
CA ARG A 87 3.74 21.94 -6.13
C ARG A 87 5.12 21.30 -6.33
N ILE A 88 5.18 20.12 -6.94
CA ILE A 88 6.46 19.42 -7.22
C ILE A 88 7.38 20.31 -8.07
N ARG A 89 6.85 20.91 -9.15
CA ARG A 89 7.65 21.80 -10.01
C ARG A 89 8.17 23.03 -9.26
N CYS A 90 7.34 23.64 -8.43
CA CYS A 90 7.74 24.80 -7.63
C CYS A 90 8.79 24.46 -6.58
N GLU A 91 8.63 23.34 -5.86
CA GLU A 91 9.59 22.86 -4.86
C GLU A 91 10.98 22.60 -5.46
N HIS A 92 11.03 22.18 -6.73
CA HIS A 92 12.27 21.92 -7.45
C HIS A 92 12.73 23.09 -8.34
N CYS A 93 12.02 24.21 -8.36
CA CYS A 93 12.37 25.35 -9.20
C CYS A 93 13.55 26.13 -8.61
N ARG A 94 14.69 26.15 -9.33
CA ARG A 94 15.90 26.90 -8.94
C ARG A 94 16.09 28.22 -9.69
N ARG A 95 15.06 28.70 -10.41
CA ARG A 95 15.16 29.97 -11.16
C ARG A 95 15.22 31.15 -10.19
N LEU A 96 16.23 32.01 -10.39
CA LEU A 96 16.38 33.25 -9.63
C LEU A 96 15.42 34.34 -10.11
N ASP A 97 15.12 34.40 -11.42
CA ASP A 97 14.10 35.28 -11.98
C ASP A 97 12.72 34.59 -11.98
N ARG A 98 11.73 35.28 -11.43
CA ARG A 98 10.36 34.79 -11.22
C ARG A 98 9.35 35.36 -12.23
N ARG A 99 9.78 36.18 -13.19
CA ARG A 99 8.88 36.76 -14.22
C ARG A 99 8.11 35.69 -15.00
N ASP A 100 8.73 34.54 -15.26
CA ASP A 100 8.13 33.42 -15.98
C ASP A 100 7.33 32.46 -15.09
N CYS A 101 7.23 32.69 -13.77
CA CYS A 101 6.52 31.78 -12.88
C CYS A 101 5.06 31.63 -13.26
N MET A 102 4.40 32.72 -13.69
CA MET A 102 3.01 32.65 -14.15
C MET A 102 2.86 31.85 -15.46
N ALA A 103 3.81 32.00 -16.40
CA ALA A 103 3.81 31.20 -17.62
C ALA A 103 4.02 29.70 -17.33
N CYS A 104 4.95 29.37 -16.42
CA CYS A 104 5.20 28.00 -15.95
C CYS A 104 3.96 27.39 -15.27
N ARG A 105 3.27 28.18 -14.43
CA ARG A 105 2.03 27.76 -13.77
C ARG A 105 0.93 27.45 -14.79
N ASN A 106 0.69 28.35 -15.74
CA ASN A 106 -0.31 28.17 -16.80
C ASN A 106 0.01 26.97 -17.72
N GLN A 107 1.29 26.70 -17.95
CA GLN A 107 1.71 25.51 -18.68
C GLN A 107 1.42 24.23 -17.88
N THR A 108 1.79 24.20 -16.59
CA THR A 108 1.56 23.04 -15.72
C THR A 108 0.08 22.72 -15.55
N GLU A 109 -0.77 23.74 -15.49
CA GLU A 109 -2.22 23.55 -15.45
C GLU A 109 -2.75 22.85 -16.69
N ARG A 110 -2.32 23.28 -17.89
CA ARG A 110 -2.73 22.64 -19.15
C ARG A 110 -2.27 21.19 -19.22
N GLU A 111 -0.98 20.96 -18.96
CA GLU A 111 -0.35 19.63 -18.97
C GLU A 111 -1.01 18.69 -17.94
N GLY A 112 -1.32 19.18 -16.73
CA GLY A 112 -1.97 18.39 -15.69
C GLY A 112 -3.41 18.00 -16.02
N LYS A 113 -4.21 18.92 -16.61
CA LYS A 113 -5.57 18.61 -17.07
C LYS A 113 -5.58 17.58 -18.21
N GLU A 114 -4.63 17.71 -19.13
CA GLU A 114 -4.45 16.75 -20.23
C GLU A 114 -4.02 15.37 -19.71
N LEU A 115 -3.04 15.33 -18.80
CA LEU A 115 -2.60 14.09 -18.14
C LEU A 115 -3.77 13.39 -17.45
N PHE A 116 -4.58 14.14 -16.69
CA PHE A 116 -5.77 13.60 -16.05
C PHE A 116 -6.73 12.95 -17.06
N THR A 117 -6.97 13.64 -18.17
CA THR A 117 -7.86 13.16 -19.23
C THR A 117 -7.33 11.85 -19.82
N ARG A 118 -6.04 11.78 -20.17
CA ARG A 118 -5.40 10.59 -20.75
C ARG A 118 -5.37 9.37 -19.83
N LEU A 119 -5.11 9.59 -18.54
CA LEU A 119 -4.96 8.49 -17.58
C LEU A 119 -6.28 7.99 -17.01
N PHE A 120 -7.29 8.86 -16.90
CA PHE A 120 -8.50 8.57 -16.14
C PHE A 120 -9.81 8.74 -16.93
N GLN A 121 -9.80 9.37 -18.11
CA GLN A 121 -11.01 9.61 -18.93
C GLN A 121 -10.90 9.01 -20.34
N GLU A 122 -9.71 8.89 -20.91
CA GLU A 122 -9.45 8.18 -22.18
C GLU A 122 -9.28 6.67 -21.95
N LYS A 123 -10.37 5.99 -21.54
CA LYS A 123 -10.71 4.59 -21.90
C LYS A 123 -12.01 4.10 -21.22
N CYS A 124 -13.12 4.38 -21.89
CA CYS A 124 -14.17 3.40 -22.18
C CYS A 124 -14.37 3.42 -23.71
N ALA A 125 -13.65 2.56 -24.42
CA ALA A 125 -13.93 2.16 -25.80
C ALA A 125 -13.54 0.68 -25.92
#